data_AF-A0A7C1KZH2-F1
#
_entry.id   AF-A0A7C1KZH2-F1
#
_cell.length_a   1.000
_cell.length_b   1.000
_cell.length_c   1.000
_cell.angle_alpha   90.00
_cell.angle_beta   90.00
_cell.angle_gamma   90.00
#
_symmetry.space_group_name_H-M   'P 1'
#
loop_
_entity.id
_entity.type
_entity.pdbx_description
1 polymer ?
#
loop_
_entity_poly.entity_id
_entity_poly.type
_entity_poly.pdbx_seq_one_letter_code
_entity_poly.pdbx_strand_id
1 'polypeptide(L)'
;MSNGDTNSEEHKLFFYQGGQRIEGVSPLDSIKKKVVELSSMRNVSFLLGAGTSSDAIPNMKRLYSEISSEIEADAELSEYAKKLYTSIAGDNIENILNVLYARKHYLQGVVPPPAPPPTPPSGTPPPPRPTPLETVSKLIDFIQNKMFSKINVDLSSEKSVETLNLYKGLYQKTALRNKDLSRINVFTTNNDLFNEKALDNLNINYNNGFGGGLDRFFNPARFSYTFSKKIDPNLEKFEPLENMVYLYKLHGSISWIEAEGNSLFNIQEVPVVGEAEKPNEQHVLIYPTPLKQNQSLGSPYADLIREFKAKLEQPNSVIFIIGYSFSDEHINNIIYQSMASNSSISVVIFGEYSDCPLVKINDNRVYRIYGETDGGVKIHYFNYIVNEILQCLDENKDHTLLDEFVSAFKNHSSGGSSL
;
A
#
# COMPACT_ATOMS: atom_id res chain seq x y z
N MET A 1 57.31 -16.58 11.86
CA MET A 1 56.46 -17.46 12.69
C MET A 1 55.78 -16.53 13.69
N SER A 2 54.48 -16.40 13.80
CA SER A 2 53.33 -17.11 13.25
C SER A 2 52.09 -16.25 13.56
N ASN A 3 51.17 -16.18 12.59
CA ASN A 3 49.73 -15.99 12.65
C ASN A 3 49.03 -15.45 13.92
N GLY A 4 48.00 -14.64 13.65
CA GLY A 4 46.68 -14.85 14.24
C GLY A 4 46.00 -13.58 14.70
N ASP A 5 45.17 -12.99 13.82
CA ASP A 5 43.75 -12.69 14.09
C ASP A 5 43.25 -11.56 13.16
N THR A 6 42.98 -11.93 11.91
CA THR A 6 42.04 -11.22 11.04
C THR A 6 40.72 -11.96 11.13
N ASN A 7 39.92 -11.67 12.16
CA ASN A 7 38.60 -12.24 12.32
C ASN A 7 37.66 -11.19 12.94
N SER A 8 37.30 -10.17 12.15
CA SER A 8 36.36 -9.12 12.57
C SER A 8 35.63 -8.45 11.39
N GLU A 9 35.10 -9.22 10.44
CA GLU A 9 34.18 -8.69 9.42
C GLU A 9 32.87 -9.50 9.44
N GLU A 10 32.10 -9.32 10.52
CA GLU A 10 30.75 -9.91 10.66
C GLU A 10 29.76 -9.25 9.68
N HIS A 11 29.12 -10.07 8.87
CA HIS A 11 28.08 -9.71 7.90
C HIS A 11 26.94 -8.86 8.51
N LYS A 12 26.74 -7.64 7.99
CA LYS A 12 25.64 -6.69 8.33
C LYS A 12 24.27 -7.06 7.71
N LEU A 13 24.12 -8.30 7.20
CA LEU A 13 22.89 -8.81 6.60
C LEU A 13 22.19 -9.76 7.56
N PHE A 14 20.92 -9.49 7.81
CA PHE A 14 20.11 -10.19 8.80
C PHE A 14 18.93 -10.89 8.15
N PHE A 15 18.99 -12.22 8.13
CA PHE A 15 17.91 -13.07 7.67
C PHE A 15 17.50 -14.02 8.79
N TYR A 16 16.26 -13.87 9.27
CA TYR A 16 15.72 -14.68 10.36
C TYR A 16 14.49 -15.47 9.91
N GLN A 17 14.36 -16.69 10.43
CA GLN A 17 13.15 -17.51 10.36
C GLN A 17 12.82 -18.00 11.77
N GLY A 18 11.61 -17.72 12.26
CA GLY A 18 11.20 -18.15 13.60
C GLY A 18 12.22 -17.81 14.68
N GLY A 19 12.72 -16.57 14.65
CA GLY A 19 13.72 -16.01 15.57
C GLY A 19 15.15 -16.55 15.44
N GLN A 20 15.38 -17.59 14.63
CA GLN A 20 16.72 -18.11 14.35
C GLN A 20 17.31 -17.43 13.12
N ARG A 21 18.59 -17.03 13.20
CA ARG A 21 19.32 -16.50 12.04
C ARG A 21 19.61 -17.64 11.09
N ILE A 22 19.23 -17.50 9.82
CA ILE A 22 19.61 -18.43 8.77
C ILE A 22 21.02 -18.03 8.32
N GLU A 23 22.00 -18.82 8.73
CA GLU A 23 23.38 -18.68 8.28
C GLU A 23 23.59 -19.49 7.00
N GLY A 24 24.09 -18.83 5.96
CA GLY A 24 24.43 -19.44 4.67
C GLY A 24 25.77 -18.92 4.18
N VAL A 25 26.40 -19.67 3.27
CA VAL A 25 27.72 -19.32 2.68
C VAL A 25 27.71 -17.92 2.04
N SER A 26 26.56 -17.50 1.52
CA SER A 26 26.24 -16.12 1.12
C SER A 26 24.84 -15.77 1.65
N PRO A 27 24.71 -14.81 2.60
CA PRO A 27 23.42 -14.41 3.18
C PRO A 27 22.44 -13.89 2.11
N LEU A 28 22.93 -13.15 1.12
CA LEU A 28 22.11 -12.57 0.07
C LEU A 28 21.52 -13.63 -0.87
N ASP A 29 22.32 -14.62 -1.28
CA ASP A 29 21.84 -15.69 -2.17
C ASP A 29 20.79 -16.58 -1.48
N SER A 30 20.96 -16.78 -0.16
CA SER A 30 20.00 -17.49 0.67
C SER A 30 18.65 -16.75 0.72
N ILE A 31 18.69 -15.42 0.86
CA ILE A 31 17.49 -14.56 0.79
C ILE A 31 16.84 -14.67 -0.59
N LYS A 32 17.61 -14.46 -1.68
CA LYS A 32 17.08 -14.52 -3.05
C LYS A 32 16.41 -15.86 -3.34
N LYS A 33 17.08 -16.98 -3.01
CA LYS A 33 16.55 -18.33 -3.17
C LYS A 33 15.24 -18.53 -2.40
N LYS A 34 15.16 -18.05 -1.16
CA LYS A 34 13.94 -18.19 -0.35
C LYS A 34 12.80 -17.33 -0.89
N VAL A 35 13.09 -16.10 -1.33
CA VAL A 35 12.07 -15.22 -1.93
C VAL A 35 11.51 -15.82 -3.22
N VAL A 36 12.34 -16.45 -4.06
CA VAL A 36 11.88 -17.17 -5.27
C VAL A 36 11.00 -18.38 -4.92
N GLU A 37 11.41 -19.17 -3.91
CA GLU A 37 10.61 -20.30 -3.40
C GLU A 37 9.23 -19.83 -2.94
N LEU A 38 9.19 -18.78 -2.13
CA LEU A 38 7.94 -18.22 -1.59
C LEU A 38 7.08 -17.58 -2.70
N SER A 39 7.70 -16.89 -3.67
CA SER A 39 7.00 -16.30 -4.83
C SER A 39 6.35 -17.34 -5.75
N SER A 40 6.80 -18.60 -5.66
CA SER A 40 6.25 -19.74 -6.41
C SER A 40 5.03 -20.38 -5.72
N MET A 41 4.66 -19.95 -4.50
CA MET A 41 3.49 -20.46 -3.79
C MET A 41 2.18 -20.17 -4.53
N ARG A 42 1.14 -20.98 -4.31
CA ARG A 42 -0.14 -20.82 -5.03
C ARG A 42 -0.73 -19.42 -4.88
N ASN A 43 -0.80 -18.91 -3.65
CA ASN A 43 -1.39 -17.62 -3.34
C ASN A 43 -0.31 -16.63 -2.89
N VAL A 44 -0.07 -15.58 -3.68
CA VAL A 44 0.94 -14.55 -3.36
C VAL A 44 0.23 -13.22 -3.13
N SER A 45 0.54 -12.61 -1.99
CA SER A 45 0.06 -11.30 -1.60
C SER A 45 1.23 -10.36 -1.30
N PHE A 46 1.10 -9.09 -1.65
CA PHE A 46 2.01 -8.03 -1.26
C PHE A 46 1.25 -7.03 -0.39
N LEU A 47 1.86 -6.55 0.70
CA LEU A 47 1.39 -5.42 1.48
C LEU A 47 2.41 -4.29 1.36
N LEU A 48 2.03 -3.25 0.62
CA LEU A 48 2.85 -2.07 0.36
C LEU A 48 2.44 -0.93 1.30
N GLY A 49 3.40 -0.44 2.06
CA GLY A 49 3.19 0.70 2.96
C GLY A 49 3.81 2.00 2.46
N ALA A 50 3.74 3.06 3.27
CA ALA A 50 4.20 4.40 2.88
C ALA A 50 5.68 4.46 2.49
N GLY A 51 6.50 3.51 2.95
CA GLY A 51 7.90 3.39 2.59
C GLY A 51 8.15 3.12 1.11
N THR A 52 7.21 2.52 0.38
CA THR A 52 7.37 2.24 -1.07
C THR A 52 7.25 3.47 -1.95
N SER A 53 6.64 4.55 -1.46
CA SER A 53 6.47 5.83 -2.17
C SER A 53 7.23 6.98 -1.50
N SER A 54 8.07 6.69 -0.50
CA SER A 54 8.66 7.70 0.39
C SER A 54 9.64 8.68 -0.28
N ASP A 55 10.20 8.31 -1.44
CA ASP A 55 11.09 9.18 -2.21
C ASP A 55 10.32 10.30 -2.94
N ALA A 56 9.07 10.01 -3.36
CA ALA A 56 8.21 10.95 -4.08
C ALA A 56 7.19 11.66 -3.18
N ILE A 57 6.70 10.99 -2.13
CA ILE A 57 5.63 11.49 -1.26
C ILE A 57 6.14 11.55 0.19
N PRO A 58 5.85 12.64 0.93
CA PRO A 58 6.23 12.75 2.33
C PRO A 58 5.53 11.67 3.18
N ASN A 59 6.28 11.04 4.09
CA ASN A 59 5.70 10.17 5.10
C ASN A 59 4.77 10.96 6.06
N MET A 60 3.93 10.25 6.82
CA MET A 60 2.94 10.89 7.71
C MET A 60 3.54 11.86 8.73
N LYS A 61 4.74 11.56 9.26
CA LYS A 61 5.44 12.43 10.22
C LYS A 61 5.89 13.74 9.57
N ARG A 62 6.43 13.66 8.36
CA ARG A 62 6.82 14.84 7.58
C ARG A 62 5.59 15.64 7.17
N LEU A 63 4.55 14.96 6.69
CA LEU A 63 3.28 15.59 6.35
C LEU A 63 2.68 16.34 7.55
N TYR A 64 2.74 15.76 8.75
CA TYR A 64 2.31 16.42 9.98
C TYR A 64 3.07 17.73 10.23
N SER A 65 4.41 17.71 10.14
CA SER A 65 5.23 18.89 10.37
C SER A 65 4.98 20.00 9.35
N GLU A 66 4.78 19.63 8.08
CA GLU A 66 4.49 20.59 7.01
C GLU A 66 3.10 21.21 7.19
N ILE A 67 2.06 20.39 7.43
CA ILE A 67 0.69 20.88 7.66
C ILE A 67 0.62 21.76 8.91
N SER A 68 1.31 21.39 10.00
CA SER A 68 1.35 22.20 11.21
C SER A 68 1.91 23.60 10.94
N SER A 69 3.01 23.68 10.17
CA SER A 69 3.64 24.94 9.78
C SER A 69 2.73 25.79 8.88
N GLU A 70 2.02 25.15 7.95
CA GLU A 70 1.07 25.83 7.06
C GLU A 70 -0.16 26.35 7.81
N ILE A 71 -0.68 25.61 8.81
CA ILE A 71 -1.78 26.06 9.67
C ILE A 71 -1.39 27.32 10.47
N GLU A 72 -0.16 27.36 10.99
CA GLU A 72 0.33 28.52 11.73
C GLU A 72 0.46 29.75 10.82
N ALA A 73 0.96 29.57 9.60
CA ALA A 73 1.17 30.64 8.62
C ALA A 73 -0.11 31.16 7.94
N ASP A 74 -1.19 30.36 7.91
CA ASP A 74 -2.41 30.70 7.18
C ASP A 74 -3.15 31.92 7.76
N ALA A 75 -3.43 32.93 6.93
CA ALA A 75 -4.07 34.17 7.38
C ALA A 75 -5.61 34.08 7.45
N GLU A 76 -6.24 33.09 6.80
CA GLU A 76 -7.70 32.93 6.73
C GLU A 76 -8.25 32.10 7.89
N LEU A 77 -7.44 31.19 8.45
CA LEU A 77 -7.79 30.41 9.62
C LEU A 77 -7.91 31.29 10.87
N SER A 78 -9.08 31.22 11.52
CA SER A 78 -9.31 31.95 12.78
C SER A 78 -8.31 31.54 13.88
N GLU A 79 -7.96 32.48 14.76
CA GLU A 79 -7.09 32.21 15.91
C GLU A 79 -7.64 31.09 16.82
N TYR A 80 -8.96 30.96 16.88
CA TYR A 80 -9.63 29.86 17.58
C TYR A 80 -9.36 28.49 16.92
N ALA A 81 -9.37 28.41 15.58
CA ALA A 81 -9.03 27.18 14.85
C ALA A 81 -7.56 26.76 15.08
N LYS A 82 -6.65 27.74 15.07
CA LYS A 82 -5.22 27.50 15.34
C LYS A 82 -5.00 26.97 16.75
N LYS A 83 -5.61 27.62 17.76
CA LYS A 83 -5.57 27.16 19.15
C LYS A 83 -6.19 25.78 19.34
N LEU A 84 -7.29 25.51 18.63
CA LEU A 84 -7.91 24.18 18.64
C LEU A 84 -6.94 23.12 18.11
N TYR A 85 -6.28 23.37 16.98
CA TYR A 85 -5.29 22.46 16.42
C TYR A 85 -4.15 22.18 17.41
N THR A 86 -3.56 23.22 18.01
CA THR A 86 -2.47 23.06 19.00
C THR A 86 -2.92 22.39 20.30
N SER A 87 -4.20 22.50 20.66
CA SER A 87 -4.74 21.86 21.86
C SER A 87 -4.92 20.34 21.74
N ILE A 88 -4.99 19.83 20.51
CA ILE A 88 -5.11 18.38 20.27
C ILE A 88 -3.71 17.78 20.40
N ALA A 89 -3.48 17.10 21.53
CA ALA A 89 -2.21 16.43 21.77
C ALA A 89 -2.00 15.26 20.79
N GLY A 90 -0.95 15.33 19.97
CA GLY A 90 -0.52 14.23 19.10
C GLY A 90 0.43 14.67 17.98
N ASP A 91 1.21 13.71 17.47
CA ASP A 91 2.15 13.84 16.34
C ASP A 91 1.64 13.14 15.06
N ASN A 92 0.40 12.64 15.09
CA ASN A 92 -0.25 11.96 13.97
C ASN A 92 -1.49 12.74 13.50
N ILE A 93 -1.49 13.12 12.21
CA ILE A 93 -2.61 13.80 11.55
C ILE A 93 -3.91 12.99 11.67
N GLU A 94 -3.84 11.67 11.63
CA GLU A 94 -5.01 10.79 11.79
C GLU A 94 -5.68 11.01 13.15
N ASN A 95 -4.90 11.02 14.23
CA ASN A 95 -5.42 11.28 15.57
C ASN A 95 -6.05 12.67 15.68
N ILE A 96 -5.47 13.66 15.00
CA ILE A 96 -6.03 15.02 14.98
C ILE A 96 -7.36 15.05 14.23
N LEU A 97 -7.40 14.48 13.02
CA LEU A 97 -8.62 14.39 12.22
C LEU A 97 -9.72 13.62 12.96
N ASN A 98 -9.37 12.53 13.64
CA ASN A 98 -10.28 11.80 14.52
C ASN A 98 -10.96 12.72 15.53
N VAL A 99 -10.16 13.44 16.33
CA VAL A 99 -10.67 14.35 17.36
C VAL A 99 -11.52 15.46 16.74
N LEU A 100 -11.11 16.00 15.60
CA LEU A 100 -11.88 17.02 14.87
C LEU A 100 -13.23 16.49 14.38
N TYR A 101 -13.29 15.26 13.85
CA TYR A 101 -14.54 14.62 13.44
C TYR A 101 -15.46 14.33 14.63
N ALA A 102 -14.93 13.81 15.74
CA ALA A 102 -15.72 13.65 16.97
C ALA A 102 -16.31 14.99 17.42
N ARG A 103 -15.51 16.06 17.38
CA ARG A 103 -15.97 17.40 17.74
C ARG A 103 -17.03 17.91 16.78
N LYS A 104 -16.88 17.70 15.47
CA LYS A 104 -17.88 18.05 14.44
C LYS A 104 -19.21 17.36 14.74
N HIS A 105 -19.22 16.05 14.96
CA HIS A 105 -20.43 15.28 15.27
C HIS A 105 -21.08 15.70 16.58
N TYR A 106 -20.28 15.95 17.63
CA TYR A 106 -20.79 16.48 18.89
C TYR A 106 -21.50 17.83 18.69
N LEU A 107 -20.87 18.76 17.95
CA LEU A 107 -21.47 20.07 17.67
C LEU A 107 -22.73 19.96 16.81
N GLN A 108 -22.78 19.05 15.84
CA GLN A 108 -23.98 18.78 15.05
C GLN A 108 -25.15 18.26 15.89
N GLY A 109 -24.89 17.44 16.91
CA GLY A 109 -25.92 16.91 17.80
C GLY A 109 -26.38 17.86 18.91
N VAL A 110 -25.56 18.85 19.26
CA VAL A 110 -25.81 19.78 20.38
C VAL A 110 -26.37 21.13 19.92
N VAL A 111 -26.13 21.55 18.68
CA VAL A 111 -26.65 22.82 18.16
C VAL A 111 -28.10 22.63 17.67
N PRO A 112 -29.11 23.24 18.31
CA PRO A 112 -30.47 23.22 17.79
C PRO A 112 -30.51 23.90 16.41
N PRO A 113 -31.44 23.50 15.50
CA PRO A 113 -31.55 24.10 14.18
C PRO A 113 -31.66 25.63 14.30
N PRO A 114 -30.98 26.40 13.45
CA PRO A 114 -30.98 27.86 13.56
C PRO A 114 -32.42 28.36 13.53
N ALA A 115 -32.79 29.16 14.55
CA ALA A 115 -34.08 29.84 14.56
C ALA A 115 -34.20 30.71 13.29
N PRO A 116 -35.39 30.82 12.67
CA PRO A 116 -35.57 31.63 11.47
C PRO A 116 -35.08 33.06 11.72
N PRO A 117 -34.37 33.69 10.76
CA PRO A 117 -33.77 34.99 10.98
C PRO A 117 -34.87 36.02 11.31
N PRO A 118 -34.68 36.86 12.34
CA PRO A 118 -35.59 37.97 12.57
C PRO A 118 -35.53 38.93 11.38
N THR A 119 -36.69 39.42 10.94
CA THR A 119 -36.82 40.49 9.94
C THR A 119 -36.00 41.71 10.42
N PRO A 120 -35.07 42.24 9.61
CA PRO A 120 -34.16 43.27 10.09
C PRO A 120 -34.87 44.63 10.20
N PRO A 121 -34.82 45.33 11.36
CA PRO A 121 -35.00 46.77 11.37
C PRO A 121 -33.70 47.41 10.86
N SER A 122 -33.86 48.43 10.02
CA SER A 122 -32.81 49.20 9.34
C SER A 122 -31.52 49.39 10.15
N GLY A 123 -30.44 48.73 9.70
CA GLY A 123 -29.10 48.84 10.23
C GLY A 123 -28.30 47.63 9.75
N THR A 124 -27.17 47.84 9.07
CA THR A 124 -26.32 46.77 8.57
C THR A 124 -25.97 45.81 9.70
N PRO A 125 -26.35 44.52 9.62
CA PRO A 125 -25.97 43.57 10.64
C PRO A 125 -24.45 43.38 10.61
N PRO A 126 -23.77 43.23 11.77
CA PRO A 126 -22.38 42.83 11.77
C PRO A 126 -22.24 41.47 11.07
N PRO A 127 -21.11 41.19 10.39
CA PRO A 127 -20.91 39.91 9.74
C PRO A 127 -21.10 38.78 10.76
N PRO A 128 -21.81 37.69 10.40
CA PRO A 128 -22.04 36.58 11.32
C PRO A 128 -20.69 36.03 11.79
N ARG A 129 -20.47 36.01 13.11
CA ARG A 129 -19.28 35.38 13.69
C ARG A 129 -19.36 33.89 13.38
N PRO A 130 -18.30 33.26 12.83
CA PRO A 130 -18.36 31.86 12.41
C PRO A 130 -18.71 30.98 13.60
N THR A 131 -19.64 30.06 13.40
CA THR A 131 -20.04 29.13 14.46
C THR A 131 -18.88 28.18 14.79
N PRO A 132 -18.81 27.61 16.01
CA PRO A 132 -17.83 26.58 16.32
C PRO A 132 -17.86 25.41 15.34
N LEU A 133 -19.03 25.07 14.81
CA LEU A 133 -19.21 24.01 13.81
C LEU A 133 -18.58 24.36 12.46
N GLU A 134 -18.82 25.57 11.96
CA GLU A 134 -18.19 26.08 10.73
C GLU A 134 -16.68 26.13 10.87
N THR A 135 -16.17 26.53 12.05
CA THR A 135 -14.74 26.64 12.30
C THR A 135 -14.05 25.27 12.28
N VAL A 136 -14.67 24.27 12.94
CA VAL A 136 -14.17 22.88 12.90
C VAL A 136 -14.24 22.31 11.48
N SER A 137 -15.32 22.59 10.74
CA SER A 137 -15.47 22.08 9.37
C SER A 137 -14.41 22.69 8.44
N LYS A 138 -14.20 24.01 8.50
CA LYS A 138 -13.14 24.68 7.74
C LYS A 138 -11.75 24.14 8.05
N LEU A 139 -11.45 23.85 9.32
CA LEU A 139 -10.17 23.26 9.71
C LEU A 139 -9.98 21.85 9.14
N ILE A 140 -11.04 21.02 9.16
CA ILE A 140 -11.01 19.68 8.53
C ILE A 140 -10.76 19.82 7.03
N ASP A 141 -11.52 20.68 6.35
CA ASP A 141 -11.40 20.88 4.90
C ASP A 141 -10.00 21.40 4.53
N PHE A 142 -9.45 22.31 5.32
CA PHE A 142 -8.07 22.78 5.15
C PHE A 142 -7.07 21.63 5.22
N ILE A 143 -7.11 20.82 6.29
CA ILE A 143 -6.20 19.68 6.45
C ILE A 143 -6.36 18.69 5.30
N GLN A 144 -7.60 18.35 4.92
CA GLN A 144 -7.87 17.43 3.83
C GLN A 144 -7.36 17.94 2.48
N ASN A 145 -7.56 19.21 2.18
CA ASN A 145 -7.08 19.82 0.93
C ASN A 145 -5.54 19.85 0.88
N LYS A 146 -4.89 20.16 2.01
CA LYS A 146 -3.43 20.12 2.10
C LYS A 146 -2.88 18.70 1.96
N MET A 147 -3.47 17.71 2.63
CA MET A 147 -3.11 16.31 2.42
C MET A 147 -3.28 15.90 0.96
N PHE A 148 -4.41 16.22 0.34
CA PHE A 148 -4.65 15.93 -1.07
C PHE A 148 -3.56 16.54 -1.96
N SER A 149 -3.24 17.83 -1.79
CA SER A 149 -2.22 18.50 -2.61
C SER A 149 -0.82 17.91 -2.46
N LYS A 150 -0.47 17.39 -1.27
CA LYS A 150 0.85 16.82 -0.98
C LYS A 150 0.99 15.38 -1.47
N ILE A 151 -0.12 14.64 -1.53
CA ILE A 151 -0.17 13.28 -2.05
C ILE A 151 -0.36 13.28 -3.58
N ASN A 152 -1.10 14.25 -4.12
CA ASN A 152 -1.35 14.41 -5.56
C ASN A 152 -0.15 15.03 -6.28
N VAL A 153 0.97 14.30 -6.30
CA VAL A 153 2.21 14.69 -6.97
C VAL A 153 2.11 14.50 -8.49
N ASP A 154 2.78 15.35 -9.26
CA ASP A 154 3.00 15.07 -10.67
C ASP A 154 3.91 13.84 -10.83
N LEU A 155 3.34 12.82 -11.49
CA LEU A 155 3.99 11.56 -11.77
C LEU A 155 5.08 11.68 -12.86
N SER A 156 5.23 12.86 -13.46
CA SER A 156 6.24 13.19 -14.46
C SER A 156 7.51 13.81 -13.87
N SER A 157 7.50 14.19 -12.59
CA SER A 157 8.68 14.71 -11.89
C SER A 157 9.77 13.65 -11.71
N GLU A 158 11.05 14.05 -11.63
CA GLU A 158 12.21 13.14 -11.61
C GLU A 158 12.09 12.04 -10.54
N LYS A 159 11.82 12.42 -9.29
CA LYS A 159 11.66 11.47 -8.17
C LYS A 159 10.43 10.56 -8.31
N SER A 160 9.34 11.09 -8.86
CA SER A 160 8.14 10.31 -9.13
C SER A 160 8.37 9.30 -10.25
N VAL A 161 9.15 9.65 -11.28
CA VAL A 161 9.51 8.74 -12.37
C VAL A 161 10.39 7.60 -11.87
N GLU A 162 11.37 7.88 -11.01
CA GLU A 162 12.19 6.84 -10.35
C GLU A 162 11.31 5.89 -9.54
N THR A 163 10.45 6.43 -8.68
CA THR A 163 9.50 5.65 -7.87
C THR A 163 8.59 4.81 -8.76
N LEU A 164 8.02 5.41 -9.81
CA LEU A 164 7.15 4.74 -10.77
C LEU A 164 7.88 3.61 -11.51
N ASN A 165 9.16 3.77 -11.84
CA ASN A 165 9.97 2.72 -12.45
C ASN A 165 10.21 1.54 -11.50
N LEU A 166 10.32 1.77 -10.18
CA LEU A 166 10.36 0.70 -9.18
C LEU A 166 9.04 -0.07 -9.13
N TYR A 167 7.89 0.61 -9.13
CA TYR A 167 6.58 -0.07 -9.22
C TYR A 167 6.44 -0.86 -10.53
N LYS A 168 6.89 -0.31 -11.66
CA LYS A 168 6.93 -1.05 -12.93
C LYS A 168 7.79 -2.30 -12.82
N GLY A 169 8.99 -2.20 -12.26
CA GLY A 169 9.88 -3.34 -12.04
C GLY A 169 9.27 -4.41 -11.14
N LEU A 170 8.55 -4.02 -10.08
CA LEU A 170 7.80 -4.94 -9.22
C LEU A 170 6.78 -5.74 -10.03
N TYR A 171 5.92 -5.05 -10.80
CA TYR A 171 4.88 -5.71 -11.57
C TYR A 171 5.41 -6.55 -12.73
N GLN A 172 6.43 -6.08 -13.44
CA GLN A 172 7.08 -6.86 -14.51
C GLN A 172 7.62 -8.19 -13.98
N LYS A 173 8.20 -8.21 -12.77
CA LYS A 173 8.78 -9.42 -12.18
C LYS A 173 7.75 -10.36 -11.55
N THR A 174 6.57 -9.86 -11.15
CA THR A 174 5.61 -10.60 -10.30
C THR A 174 4.25 -10.88 -10.93
N ALA A 175 3.80 -10.06 -11.89
CA ALA A 175 2.44 -10.16 -12.44
C ALA A 175 2.28 -11.35 -13.41
N LEU A 176 3.35 -11.73 -14.11
CA LEU A 176 3.36 -12.92 -14.95
C LEU A 176 3.54 -14.17 -14.09
N ARG A 177 2.51 -15.02 -14.07
CA ARG A 177 2.51 -16.28 -13.31
C ARG A 177 1.85 -17.38 -14.12
N ASN A 178 2.23 -18.61 -13.84
CA ASN A 178 1.63 -19.80 -14.42
C ASN A 178 0.09 -19.80 -14.28
N LYS A 179 -0.57 -20.42 -15.25
CA LYS A 179 -2.04 -20.48 -15.33
C LYS A 179 -2.69 -21.16 -14.12
N ASP A 180 -1.99 -22.12 -13.52
CA ASP A 180 -2.47 -22.88 -12.36
C ASP A 180 -2.33 -22.14 -11.02
N LEU A 181 -1.52 -21.07 -10.99
CA LEU A 181 -1.30 -20.25 -9.80
C LEU A 181 -2.34 -19.13 -9.72
N SER A 182 -2.64 -18.69 -8.50
CA SER A 182 -3.52 -17.53 -8.34
C SER A 182 -2.84 -16.28 -8.87
N ARG A 183 -3.64 -15.32 -9.31
CA ARG A 183 -3.16 -13.96 -9.59
C ARG A 183 -2.69 -13.30 -8.31
N ILE A 184 -1.77 -12.34 -8.45
CA ILE A 184 -1.20 -11.66 -7.29
C ILE A 184 -2.25 -10.73 -6.67
N ASN A 185 -2.25 -10.66 -5.35
CA ASN A 185 -3.03 -9.69 -4.61
C ASN A 185 -2.07 -8.62 -4.09
N VAL A 186 -2.29 -7.36 -4.42
CA VAL A 186 -1.53 -6.23 -3.91
C VAL A 186 -2.43 -5.43 -2.99
N PHE A 187 -2.12 -5.44 -1.71
CA PHE A 187 -2.72 -4.62 -0.68
C PHE A 187 -1.82 -3.41 -0.46
N THR A 188 -2.41 -2.23 -0.38
CA THR A 188 -1.66 -1.00 -0.10
C THR A 188 -2.40 -0.14 0.90
N THR A 189 -1.65 0.45 1.83
CA THR A 189 -2.14 1.52 2.72
C THR A 189 -1.92 2.90 2.12
N ASN A 190 -1.27 2.99 0.96
CA ASN A 190 -0.94 4.25 0.32
C ASN A 190 -2.15 4.78 -0.45
N ASN A 191 -2.40 6.09 -0.32
CA ASN A 191 -3.48 6.77 -1.02
C ASN A 191 -3.09 7.27 -2.42
N ASP A 192 -1.81 7.13 -2.79
CA ASP A 192 -1.23 7.55 -4.06
C ASP A 192 -1.70 6.72 -5.26
N LEU A 193 -1.36 7.16 -6.49
CA LEU A 193 -1.75 6.51 -7.75
C LEU A 193 -0.59 5.77 -8.45
N PHE A 194 0.51 5.48 -7.74
CA PHE A 194 1.68 4.84 -8.36
C PHE A 194 1.39 3.43 -8.86
N ASN A 195 0.58 2.67 -8.11
CA ASN A 195 0.20 1.30 -8.46
C ASN A 195 -0.60 1.28 -9.77
N GLU A 196 -1.68 2.06 -9.85
CA GLU A 196 -2.52 2.17 -11.05
C GLU A 196 -1.72 2.68 -12.24
N LYS A 197 -0.93 3.76 -12.06
CA LYS A 197 -0.14 4.32 -13.15
C LYS A 197 0.91 3.33 -13.67
N ALA A 198 1.52 2.52 -12.79
CA ALA A 198 2.47 1.49 -13.20
C ALA A 198 1.77 0.38 -14.01
N LEU A 199 0.61 -0.08 -13.54
CA LEU A 199 -0.19 -1.10 -14.22
C LEU A 199 -0.69 -0.63 -15.59
N ASP A 200 -1.20 0.60 -15.67
CA ASP A 200 -1.64 1.23 -16.93
C ASP A 200 -0.48 1.35 -17.93
N ASN A 201 0.70 1.83 -17.48
CA ASN A 201 1.87 1.97 -18.34
C ASN A 201 2.41 0.63 -18.87
N LEU A 202 2.25 -0.45 -18.09
CA LEU A 202 2.66 -1.80 -18.48
C LEU A 202 1.56 -2.55 -19.23
N ASN A 203 0.38 -1.95 -19.41
CA ASN A 203 -0.80 -2.58 -20.01
C ASN A 203 -1.17 -3.90 -19.29
N ILE A 204 -1.04 -3.92 -17.96
CA ILE A 204 -1.39 -5.05 -17.11
C ILE A 204 -2.84 -4.88 -16.66
N ASN A 205 -3.66 -5.91 -16.84
CA ASN A 205 -5.05 -5.86 -16.40
C ASN A 205 -5.09 -5.91 -14.86
N TYR A 206 -5.86 -5.02 -14.24
CA TYR A 206 -6.05 -5.08 -12.80
C TYR A 206 -7.50 -4.88 -12.40
N ASN A 207 -7.83 -5.44 -11.23
CA ASN A 207 -9.14 -5.29 -10.62
C ASN A 207 -8.97 -4.60 -9.27
N ASN A 208 -9.44 -3.36 -9.20
CA ASN A 208 -9.42 -2.52 -8.00
C ASN A 208 -10.78 -2.44 -7.30
N GLY A 209 -11.74 -3.31 -7.67
CA GLY A 209 -13.11 -3.29 -7.14
C GLY A 209 -14.03 -2.28 -7.81
N PHE A 210 -13.53 -1.46 -8.73
CA PHE A 210 -14.34 -0.52 -9.50
C PHE A 210 -14.82 -1.13 -10.81
N GLY A 211 -16.00 -0.70 -11.26
CA GLY A 211 -16.49 -1.04 -12.58
C GLY A 211 -15.68 -0.45 -13.72
N GLY A 212 -15.78 -1.10 -14.88
CA GLY A 212 -15.43 -0.49 -16.15
C GLY A 212 -16.58 0.38 -16.66
N GLY A 213 -16.26 1.41 -17.43
CA GLY A 213 -17.22 2.37 -17.97
C GLY A 213 -16.75 3.82 -17.78
N LEU A 214 -17.60 4.77 -18.15
CA LEU A 214 -17.38 6.21 -17.91
C LEU A 214 -17.51 6.52 -16.41
N ASP A 215 -18.56 6.00 -15.78
CA ASP A 215 -18.77 6.12 -14.34
C ASP A 215 -18.36 4.83 -13.64
N ARG A 216 -17.21 4.87 -12.97
CA ARG A 216 -16.62 3.73 -12.29
C ARG A 216 -17.09 3.69 -10.83
N PHE A 217 -18.13 2.91 -10.55
CA PHE A 217 -18.60 2.70 -9.17
C PHE A 217 -17.95 1.50 -8.50
N PHE A 218 -17.70 1.61 -7.20
CA PHE A 218 -17.17 0.53 -6.38
C PHE A 218 -18.20 -0.60 -6.24
N ASN A 219 -17.75 -1.84 -6.36
CA ASN A 219 -18.53 -3.02 -6.04
C ASN A 219 -17.60 -4.14 -5.53
N PRO A 220 -17.69 -4.53 -4.25
CA PRO A 220 -16.78 -5.52 -3.67
C PRO A 220 -16.92 -6.91 -4.31
N ALA A 221 -18.09 -7.25 -4.87
CA ALA A 221 -18.27 -8.52 -5.58
C ALA A 221 -17.30 -8.68 -6.77
N ARG A 222 -16.77 -7.57 -7.30
CA ARG A 222 -15.79 -7.60 -8.39
C ARG A 222 -14.50 -8.32 -7.99
N PHE A 223 -14.08 -8.27 -6.72
CA PHE A 223 -12.88 -9.00 -6.27
C PHE A 223 -13.03 -10.54 -6.32
N SER A 224 -14.27 -11.02 -6.43
CA SER A 224 -14.57 -12.44 -6.67
C SER A 224 -14.58 -12.81 -8.15
N TYR A 225 -14.57 -11.85 -9.07
CA TYR A 225 -14.59 -12.10 -10.51
C TYR A 225 -13.19 -12.31 -11.06
N THR A 226 -13.03 -13.39 -11.84
CA THR A 226 -11.81 -13.68 -12.59
C THR A 226 -12.05 -13.44 -14.07
N PHE A 227 -11.21 -12.63 -14.70
CA PHE A 227 -11.22 -12.45 -16.15
C PHE A 227 -10.65 -13.70 -16.81
N SER A 228 -11.38 -14.26 -17.77
CA SER A 228 -10.97 -15.44 -18.49
C SER A 228 -11.11 -15.24 -20.00
N LYS A 229 -10.13 -15.72 -20.75
CA LYS A 229 -10.16 -15.79 -22.21
C LYS A 229 -10.87 -17.07 -22.63
N LYS A 230 -11.84 -16.96 -23.54
CA LYS A 230 -12.46 -18.13 -24.18
C LYS A 230 -11.49 -18.69 -25.21
N ILE A 231 -11.10 -19.96 -25.07
CA ILE A 231 -10.13 -20.61 -25.96
C ILE A 231 -10.80 -21.19 -27.19
N ASP A 232 -11.93 -21.87 -26.99
CA ASP A 232 -12.74 -22.41 -28.06
C ASP A 232 -14.19 -21.91 -27.91
N PRO A 233 -14.75 -21.23 -28.93
CA PRO A 233 -16.13 -20.79 -28.94
C PRO A 233 -17.15 -21.91 -28.71
N ASN A 234 -16.86 -23.12 -29.18
CA ASN A 234 -17.80 -24.25 -29.23
C ASN A 234 -17.73 -25.14 -27.98
N LEU A 235 -16.60 -25.17 -27.27
CA LEU A 235 -16.37 -26.08 -26.13
C LEU A 235 -16.53 -25.43 -24.75
N GLU A 236 -16.98 -24.17 -24.69
CA GLU A 236 -17.10 -23.38 -23.44
C GLU A 236 -15.85 -23.47 -22.53
N LYS A 237 -14.66 -23.59 -23.13
CA LYS A 237 -13.41 -23.69 -22.40
C LYS A 237 -12.83 -22.29 -22.17
N PHE A 238 -12.64 -21.95 -20.91
CA PHE A 238 -12.09 -20.67 -20.46
C PHE A 238 -10.74 -20.86 -19.79
N GLU A 239 -9.80 -19.99 -20.11
CA GLU A 239 -8.50 -19.90 -19.43
C GLU A 239 -8.40 -18.56 -18.70
N PRO A 240 -7.97 -18.53 -17.43
CA PRO A 240 -7.76 -17.29 -16.72
C PRO A 240 -6.79 -16.39 -17.47
N LEU A 241 -7.11 -15.09 -17.54
CA LEU A 241 -6.27 -14.10 -18.19
C LEU A 241 -4.88 -14.08 -17.55
N GLU A 242 -3.83 -14.19 -18.36
CA GLU A 242 -2.45 -14.03 -17.91
C GLU A 242 -2.18 -12.56 -17.55
N ASN A 243 -1.18 -12.31 -16.72
CA ASN A 243 -0.73 -10.96 -16.39
C ASN A 243 -1.87 -10.07 -15.84
N MET A 244 -2.47 -10.53 -14.74
CA MET A 244 -3.54 -9.83 -14.04
C MET A 244 -3.21 -9.65 -12.56
N VAL A 245 -3.59 -8.50 -12.00
CA VAL A 245 -3.37 -8.12 -10.61
C VAL A 245 -4.68 -7.77 -9.91
N TYR A 246 -4.88 -8.20 -8.67
CA TYR A 246 -5.92 -7.65 -7.80
C TYR A 246 -5.32 -6.56 -6.91
N LEU A 247 -5.82 -5.33 -6.99
CA LEU A 247 -5.31 -4.18 -6.22
C LEU A 247 -6.33 -3.78 -5.15
N TYR A 248 -5.91 -3.74 -3.90
CA TYR A 248 -6.75 -3.41 -2.75
C TYR A 248 -6.16 -2.21 -2.01
N LYS A 249 -6.83 -1.06 -2.09
CA LYS A 249 -6.43 0.16 -1.37
C LYS A 249 -7.10 0.24 -0.01
N LEU A 250 -6.44 -0.31 1.01
CA LEU A 250 -7.01 -0.46 2.36
C LEU A 250 -7.38 0.89 2.99
N HIS A 251 -6.62 1.96 2.72
CA HIS A 251 -6.90 3.30 3.27
C HIS A 251 -7.62 4.24 2.29
N GLY A 252 -8.10 3.71 1.16
CA GLY A 252 -8.70 4.49 0.09
C GLY A 252 -7.67 5.14 -0.84
N SER A 253 -8.14 6.05 -1.68
CA SER A 253 -7.36 6.67 -2.76
C SER A 253 -7.72 8.14 -2.90
N ILE A 254 -6.78 8.96 -3.36
CA ILE A 254 -7.07 10.34 -3.78
C ILE A 254 -8.07 10.39 -4.96
N SER A 255 -8.20 9.30 -5.72
CA SER A 255 -9.14 9.18 -6.84
C SER A 255 -10.57 8.85 -6.45
N TRP A 256 -10.87 8.60 -5.16
CA TRP A 256 -12.19 8.15 -4.74
C TRP A 256 -13.02 9.31 -4.21
N ILE A 257 -14.24 9.46 -4.72
CA ILE A 257 -15.22 10.45 -4.29
C ILE A 257 -16.51 9.76 -3.86
N GLU A 258 -17.24 10.40 -2.93
CA GLU A 258 -18.61 10.02 -2.63
C GLU A 258 -19.54 10.67 -3.66
N ALA A 259 -20.24 9.84 -4.44
CA ALA A 259 -21.15 10.26 -5.49
C ALA A 259 -22.43 9.42 -5.44
N GLU A 260 -23.58 10.09 -5.36
CA GLU A 260 -24.89 9.43 -5.45
C GLU A 260 -25.15 9.02 -6.90
N GLY A 261 -25.47 7.74 -7.12
CA GLY A 261 -25.74 7.18 -8.44
C GLY A 261 -26.63 5.94 -8.38
N ASN A 262 -26.89 5.32 -9.54
CA ASN A 262 -27.62 4.05 -9.63
C ASN A 262 -26.73 2.85 -9.26
N SER A 263 -26.08 2.92 -8.12
CA SER A 263 -25.20 1.90 -7.57
C SER A 263 -25.64 1.59 -6.14
N LEU A 264 -25.46 0.35 -5.70
CA LEU A 264 -25.66 -0.02 -4.29
C LEU A 264 -24.61 0.65 -3.37
N PHE A 265 -23.53 1.16 -3.97
CA PHE A 265 -22.42 1.81 -3.30
C PHE A 265 -22.15 3.18 -3.93
N ASN A 266 -22.18 4.23 -3.12
CA ASN A 266 -22.06 5.63 -3.54
C ASN A 266 -20.60 6.09 -3.68
N ILE A 267 -19.72 5.22 -4.16
CA ILE A 267 -18.29 5.51 -4.26
C ILE A 267 -17.88 5.39 -5.71
N GLN A 268 -17.36 6.49 -6.23
CA GLN A 268 -16.93 6.60 -7.61
C GLN A 268 -15.42 6.88 -7.68
N GLU A 269 -14.75 6.23 -8.62
CA GLU A 269 -13.38 6.53 -8.99
C GLU A 269 -13.37 7.58 -10.10
N VAL A 270 -12.68 8.69 -9.86
CA VAL A 270 -12.49 9.78 -10.82
C VAL A 270 -11.03 9.89 -11.24
N PRO A 271 -10.76 10.22 -12.51
CA PRO A 271 -9.39 10.49 -12.96
C PRO A 271 -8.86 11.74 -12.25
N VAL A 272 -7.70 11.61 -11.63
CA VAL A 272 -6.99 12.73 -10.99
C VAL A 272 -5.78 13.08 -11.83
N VAL A 273 -5.63 14.36 -12.15
CA VAL A 273 -4.43 14.89 -12.80
C VAL A 273 -3.48 15.38 -11.70
N GLY A 274 -2.19 15.05 -11.82
CA GLY A 274 -1.16 15.49 -10.88
C GLY A 274 -1.15 17.01 -10.75
N GLU A 275 -0.95 17.52 -9.53
CA GLU A 275 -0.97 18.95 -9.19
C GLU A 275 -2.31 19.69 -9.41
N ALA A 276 -3.34 19.02 -9.94
CA ALA A 276 -4.65 19.62 -10.05
C ALA A 276 -5.29 19.85 -8.67
N GLU A 277 -6.08 20.91 -8.57
CA GLU A 277 -6.92 21.13 -7.40
C GLU A 277 -7.94 20.00 -7.24
N LYS A 278 -8.36 19.80 -5.99
CA LYS A 278 -9.35 18.79 -5.64
C LYS A 278 -10.61 18.96 -6.51
N PRO A 279 -11.03 17.93 -7.27
CA PRO A 279 -12.22 18.04 -8.11
C PRO A 279 -13.47 18.14 -7.21
N ASN A 280 -14.10 19.31 -7.20
CA ASN A 280 -15.36 19.65 -6.50
C ASN A 280 -15.34 19.60 -4.96
N GLU A 281 -16.38 20.18 -4.35
CA GLU A 281 -16.69 20.11 -2.90
C GLU A 281 -16.99 18.68 -2.39
N GLN A 282 -16.93 17.68 -3.28
CA GLN A 282 -17.19 16.29 -2.93
C GLN A 282 -16.07 15.73 -2.05
N HIS A 283 -16.45 14.92 -1.06
CA HIS A 283 -15.52 14.38 -0.09
C HIS A 283 -14.62 13.31 -0.75
N VAL A 284 -13.37 13.70 -1.03
CA VAL A 284 -12.32 12.73 -1.40
C VAL A 284 -12.07 11.79 -0.23
N LEU A 285 -12.09 10.49 -0.50
CA LEU A 285 -11.94 9.40 0.48
C LEU A 285 -10.46 9.07 0.73
N ILE A 286 -9.78 9.96 1.46
CA ILE A 286 -8.48 9.69 2.08
C ILE A 286 -8.75 9.50 3.58
N TYR A 287 -8.78 8.26 4.11
CA TYR A 287 -9.11 8.07 5.52
C TYR A 287 -8.33 6.94 6.20
N PRO A 288 -7.57 7.29 7.25
CA PRO A 288 -7.15 6.36 8.29
C PRO A 288 -7.69 6.83 9.66
N THR A 289 -8.98 7.13 9.77
CA THR A 289 -9.56 7.71 11.01
C THR A 289 -10.60 6.81 11.69
N PRO A 290 -10.28 6.17 12.84
CA PRO A 290 -11.21 5.38 13.64
C PRO A 290 -12.50 6.06 14.11
N LEU A 291 -12.63 7.39 14.16
CA LEU A 291 -13.90 8.01 14.60
C LEU A 291 -14.99 8.04 13.52
N LYS A 292 -14.64 7.66 12.29
CA LYS A 292 -15.59 7.15 11.31
C LYS A 292 -15.82 5.64 11.44
N GLN A 293 -15.51 4.97 12.56
CA GLN A 293 -15.79 3.53 12.75
C GLN A 293 -17.25 3.15 12.51
N ASN A 294 -18.20 4.04 12.79
CA ASN A 294 -19.61 3.81 12.44
C ASN A 294 -19.85 3.81 10.91
N GLN A 295 -18.99 4.44 10.11
CA GLN A 295 -18.92 4.35 8.64
C GLN A 295 -17.88 3.32 8.13
N SER A 296 -16.88 2.93 8.93
CA SER A 296 -15.93 1.83 8.62
C SER A 296 -16.58 0.45 8.74
N LEU A 297 -17.78 0.37 9.33
CA LEU A 297 -18.70 -0.77 9.17
C LEU A 297 -19.34 -0.81 7.77
N GLY A 298 -19.25 0.27 7.00
CA GLY A 298 -19.79 0.40 5.66
C GLY A 298 -18.77 0.09 4.56
N SER A 299 -19.29 -0.07 3.36
CA SER A 299 -18.51 -0.12 2.11
C SER A 299 -17.80 1.22 1.89
N PRO A 300 -16.55 1.23 1.40
CA PRO A 300 -15.84 0.11 0.78
C PRO A 300 -14.92 -0.62 1.76
N TYR A 301 -14.67 -0.04 2.93
CA TYR A 301 -13.57 -0.41 3.79
C TYR A 301 -13.79 -1.75 4.50
N ALA A 302 -14.99 -1.97 5.06
CA ALA A 302 -15.33 -3.24 5.68
C ALA A 302 -15.18 -4.40 4.68
N ASP A 303 -15.55 -4.16 3.42
CA ASP A 303 -15.43 -5.14 2.36
C ASP A 303 -13.97 -5.39 1.97
N LEU A 304 -13.14 -4.34 1.83
CA LEU A 304 -11.71 -4.48 1.54
C LEU A 304 -10.96 -5.22 2.64
N ILE A 305 -11.28 -4.94 3.90
CA ILE A 305 -10.72 -5.65 5.06
C ILE A 305 -11.16 -7.11 5.09
N ARG A 306 -12.43 -7.39 4.76
CA ARG A 306 -12.94 -8.75 4.64
C ARG A 306 -12.23 -9.52 3.52
N GLU A 307 -12.04 -8.90 2.37
CA GLU A 307 -11.27 -9.48 1.26
C GLU A 307 -9.80 -9.70 1.65
N PHE A 308 -9.18 -8.76 2.34
CA PHE A 308 -7.81 -8.90 2.84
C PHE A 308 -7.67 -10.15 3.73
N LYS A 309 -8.54 -10.28 4.74
CA LYS A 309 -8.58 -11.47 5.58
C LYS A 309 -8.83 -12.74 4.77
N ALA A 310 -9.81 -12.73 3.87
CA ALA A 310 -10.17 -13.89 3.06
C ALA A 310 -9.01 -14.36 2.17
N LYS A 311 -8.20 -13.46 1.61
CA LYS A 311 -7.00 -13.83 0.82
C LYS A 311 -5.88 -14.41 1.70
N LEU A 312 -5.69 -13.88 2.91
CA LEU A 312 -4.66 -14.40 3.82
C LEU A 312 -5.01 -15.79 4.38
N GLU A 313 -6.30 -16.09 4.57
CA GLU A 313 -6.79 -17.38 5.04
C GLU A 313 -6.73 -18.49 3.97
N GLN A 314 -6.37 -18.17 2.72
CA GLN A 314 -6.19 -19.19 1.68
C GLN A 314 -5.00 -20.11 1.96
N PRO A 315 -5.09 -21.42 1.69
CA PRO A 315 -3.99 -22.36 1.93
C PRO A 315 -2.80 -22.05 1.01
N ASN A 316 -1.58 -22.35 1.46
CA ASN A 316 -0.34 -22.10 0.73
C ASN A 316 -0.23 -20.63 0.28
N SER A 317 -0.49 -19.72 1.21
CA SER A 317 -0.40 -18.28 1.00
C SER A 317 0.92 -17.72 1.52
N VAL A 318 1.46 -16.73 0.80
CA VAL A 318 2.54 -15.88 1.30
C VAL A 318 2.10 -14.43 1.24
N ILE A 319 2.47 -13.66 2.26
CA ILE A 319 2.39 -12.20 2.26
C ILE A 319 3.79 -11.59 2.37
N PHE A 320 4.16 -10.76 1.40
CA PHE A 320 5.37 -9.94 1.42
C PHE A 320 5.03 -8.53 1.90
N ILE A 321 5.57 -8.13 3.04
CA ILE A 321 5.33 -6.83 3.66
C ILE A 321 6.54 -5.93 3.37
N ILE A 322 6.30 -4.85 2.63
CA ILE A 322 7.35 -3.93 2.15
C ILE A 322 6.98 -2.49 2.51
N GLY A 323 7.89 -1.78 3.18
CA GLY A 323 7.72 -0.35 3.48
C GLY A 323 6.56 -0.03 4.42
N TYR A 324 6.08 -1.00 5.20
CA TYR A 324 4.96 -0.84 6.13
C TYR A 324 5.44 -0.75 7.58
N SER A 325 5.09 0.34 8.27
CA SER A 325 5.55 0.68 9.62
C SER A 325 4.90 -0.12 10.75
N PHE A 326 3.87 -0.93 10.48
CA PHE A 326 3.05 -1.57 11.51
C PHE A 326 2.35 -0.59 12.46
N SER A 327 2.13 0.66 12.04
CA SER A 327 1.41 1.67 12.83
C SER A 327 -0.10 1.40 12.91
N ASP A 328 -0.67 0.68 11.94
CA ASP A 328 -2.10 0.37 11.92
C ASP A 328 -2.43 -0.92 12.67
N GLU A 329 -2.92 -0.77 13.90
CA GLU A 329 -3.28 -1.90 14.77
C GLU A 329 -4.30 -2.84 14.13
N HIS A 330 -5.26 -2.31 13.36
CA HIS A 330 -6.33 -3.12 12.75
C HIS A 330 -5.80 -4.07 11.66
N ILE A 331 -4.90 -3.60 10.77
CA ILE A 331 -4.23 -4.44 9.76
C ILE A 331 -3.37 -5.49 10.45
N ASN A 332 -2.60 -5.08 11.46
CA ASN A 332 -1.77 -5.99 12.25
C ASN A 332 -2.60 -7.11 12.88
N ASN A 333 -3.72 -6.78 13.50
CA ASN A 333 -4.63 -7.75 14.13
C ASN A 333 -5.18 -8.76 13.12
N ILE A 334 -5.48 -8.34 11.88
CA ILE A 334 -5.93 -9.25 10.82
C ILE A 334 -4.82 -10.21 10.40
N ILE A 335 -3.58 -9.73 10.29
CA ILE A 335 -2.42 -10.58 10.01
C ILE A 335 -2.26 -11.62 11.12
N TYR A 336 -2.39 -11.23 12.40
CA TYR A 336 -2.28 -12.13 13.55
C TYR A 336 -3.38 -13.20 13.55
N GLN A 337 -4.62 -12.77 13.31
CA GLN A 337 -5.76 -13.67 13.20
C GLN A 337 -5.57 -14.66 12.05
N SER A 338 -5.09 -14.19 10.89
CA SER A 338 -4.84 -15.03 9.72
C SER A 338 -3.72 -16.03 9.98
N MET A 339 -2.67 -15.65 10.72
CA MET A 339 -1.63 -16.58 11.17
C MET A 339 -2.14 -17.62 12.17
N ALA A 340 -3.11 -17.27 13.00
CA ALA A 340 -3.73 -18.20 13.95
C ALA A 340 -4.68 -19.18 13.25
N SER A 341 -5.43 -18.74 12.24
CA SER A 341 -6.38 -19.59 11.51
C SER A 341 -5.73 -20.42 10.39
N ASN A 342 -4.73 -19.87 9.70
CA ASN A 342 -4.04 -20.52 8.59
C ASN A 342 -2.65 -21.01 9.02
N SER A 343 -2.49 -22.32 9.21
CA SER A 343 -1.21 -22.94 9.57
C SER A 343 -0.16 -22.92 8.45
N SER A 344 -0.58 -22.69 7.20
CA SER A 344 0.30 -22.74 6.01
C SER A 344 0.78 -21.37 5.52
N ILE A 345 0.26 -20.28 6.09
CA ILE A 345 0.67 -18.92 5.69
C ILE A 345 2.14 -18.68 6.00
N SER A 346 2.86 -18.06 5.05
CA SER A 346 4.21 -17.52 5.26
C SER A 346 4.17 -16.00 5.25
N VAL A 347 4.82 -15.36 6.22
CA VAL A 347 4.88 -13.90 6.34
C VAL A 347 6.33 -13.46 6.16
N VAL A 348 6.59 -12.63 5.14
CA VAL A 348 7.92 -12.10 4.86
C VAL A 348 7.93 -10.61 5.13
N ILE A 349 8.78 -10.18 6.06
CA ILE A 349 8.87 -8.79 6.50
C ILE A 349 10.20 -8.22 6.05
N PHE A 350 10.14 -7.18 5.20
CA PHE A 350 11.30 -6.37 4.87
C PHE A 350 11.32 -5.13 5.77
N GLY A 351 12.27 -5.09 6.70
CA GLY A 351 12.48 -3.97 7.60
C GLY A 351 12.87 -4.37 9.02
N GLU A 352 13.49 -3.41 9.71
CA GLU A 352 13.89 -3.54 11.10
C GLU A 352 12.82 -2.90 12.00
N TYR A 353 11.98 -3.73 12.62
CA TYR A 353 10.92 -3.28 13.51
C TYR A 353 11.11 -3.86 14.90
N SER A 354 11.87 -3.19 15.77
CA SER A 354 12.13 -3.63 17.15
C SER A 354 10.85 -3.74 18.01
N ASP A 355 9.88 -2.86 17.77
CA ASP A 355 8.69 -2.72 18.61
C ASP A 355 7.48 -3.53 18.11
N CYS A 356 7.58 -4.17 16.95
CA CYS A 356 6.47 -4.92 16.37
C CYS A 356 6.26 -6.26 17.12
N PRO A 357 5.02 -6.59 17.57
CA PRO A 357 4.74 -7.87 18.21
C PRO A 357 5.09 -9.09 17.34
N LEU A 358 4.89 -9.05 16.01
CA LEU A 358 5.27 -10.14 15.10
C LEU A 358 6.75 -10.46 15.12
N VAL A 359 7.57 -9.44 15.36
CA VAL A 359 9.02 -9.56 15.39
C VAL A 359 9.48 -10.31 16.64
N LYS A 360 8.70 -10.26 17.72
CA LYS A 360 8.98 -10.96 19.00
C LYS A 360 8.48 -12.41 19.00
N ILE A 361 7.59 -12.78 18.09
CA ILE A 361 7.03 -14.13 18.02
C ILE A 361 8.01 -15.07 17.33
N ASN A 362 8.32 -16.18 17.99
CA ASN A 362 9.25 -17.20 17.49
C ASN A 362 8.55 -18.24 16.61
N ASP A 363 7.97 -17.81 15.49
CA ASP A 363 7.21 -18.68 14.58
C ASP A 363 7.97 -18.91 13.26
N ASN A 364 8.19 -20.18 12.90
CA ASN A 364 8.95 -20.59 11.70
C ASN A 364 8.33 -20.13 10.37
N ARG A 365 7.08 -19.63 10.40
CA ARG A 365 6.37 -19.07 9.25
C ARG A 365 6.71 -17.60 9.01
N VAL A 366 7.35 -16.93 9.97
CA VAL A 366 7.74 -15.52 9.88
C VAL A 366 9.20 -15.42 9.46
N TYR A 367 9.41 -14.78 8.32
CA TYR A 367 10.72 -14.46 7.75
C TYR A 367 10.98 -12.96 7.91
N ARG A 368 12.15 -12.60 8.44
CA ARG A 368 12.55 -11.19 8.63
C ARG A 368 13.84 -10.94 7.87
N ILE A 369 13.82 -9.92 7.03
CA ILE A 369 14.94 -9.55 6.16
C ILE A 369 15.23 -8.07 6.39
N TYR A 370 16.42 -7.76 6.90
CA TYR A 370 16.92 -6.41 7.09
C TYR A 370 18.45 -6.40 7.12
N GLY A 371 19.04 -5.21 7.15
CA GLY A 371 20.50 -5.05 7.10
C GLY A 371 20.95 -4.10 6.00
N GLU A 372 22.27 -3.99 5.92
CA GLU A 372 22.97 -3.05 5.04
C GLU A 372 24.04 -3.81 4.25
N THR A 373 24.19 -3.44 2.98
CA THR A 373 25.33 -3.90 2.17
C THR A 373 26.60 -3.13 2.53
N ASP A 374 27.75 -3.60 2.04
CA ASP A 374 29.05 -2.96 2.30
C ASP A 374 29.11 -1.50 1.80
N GLY A 375 28.24 -1.14 0.84
CA GLY A 375 28.07 0.24 0.34
C GLY A 375 27.10 1.11 1.15
N GLY A 376 26.62 0.64 2.31
CA GLY A 376 25.66 1.38 3.15
C GLY A 376 24.22 1.41 2.61
N VAL A 377 23.92 0.60 1.59
CA VAL A 377 22.57 0.50 1.02
C VAL A 377 21.75 -0.48 1.84
N LYS A 378 20.59 -0.05 2.31
CA LYS A 378 19.67 -0.87 3.09
C LYS A 378 18.94 -1.86 2.20
N ILE A 379 19.06 -3.16 2.50
CA ILE A 379 18.48 -4.23 1.66
C ILE A 379 16.95 -4.28 1.71
N HIS A 380 16.36 -3.71 2.75
CA HIS A 380 14.92 -3.71 2.99
C HIS A 380 14.22 -2.50 2.34
N TYR A 381 14.96 -1.64 1.65
CA TYR A 381 14.38 -0.53 0.91
C TYR A 381 13.77 -1.03 -0.39
N PHE A 382 12.67 -0.38 -0.80
CA PHE A 382 11.89 -0.81 -1.96
C PHE A 382 12.75 -0.91 -3.23
N ASN A 383 13.64 0.06 -3.45
CA ASN A 383 14.59 0.05 -4.56
C ASN A 383 15.44 -1.24 -4.60
N TYR A 384 16.08 -1.59 -3.49
CA TYR A 384 16.93 -2.78 -3.42
C TYR A 384 16.11 -4.08 -3.55
N ILE A 385 14.92 -4.13 -2.96
CA ILE A 385 14.04 -5.31 -3.05
C ILE A 385 13.65 -5.56 -4.51
N VAL A 386 13.20 -4.53 -5.22
CA VAL A 386 12.77 -4.68 -6.62
C VAL A 386 13.95 -5.03 -7.51
N ASN A 387 15.10 -4.36 -7.36
CA ASN A 387 16.21 -4.53 -8.29
C ASN A 387 17.04 -5.80 -8.03
N GLU A 388 17.35 -6.09 -6.76
CA GLU A 388 18.31 -7.13 -6.39
C GLU A 388 17.68 -8.42 -5.85
N ILE A 389 16.58 -8.31 -5.08
CA ILE A 389 15.99 -9.46 -4.38
C ILE A 389 14.95 -10.17 -5.22
N LEU A 390 14.03 -9.41 -5.83
CA LEU A 390 13.03 -9.96 -6.74
C LEU A 390 13.71 -10.32 -8.06
N GLN A 391 13.70 -11.61 -8.37
CA GLN A 391 14.13 -12.13 -9.67
C GLN A 391 12.94 -12.14 -10.63
N CYS A 392 13.23 -11.96 -11.92
CA CYS A 392 12.19 -12.08 -12.94
C CYS A 392 11.74 -13.53 -13.00
N LEU A 393 10.44 -13.80 -12.82
CA LEU A 393 9.88 -15.12 -13.08
C LEU A 393 9.98 -15.53 -14.56
N ASP A 394 10.32 -14.55 -15.42
CA ASP A 394 10.44 -14.64 -16.88
C ASP A 394 11.85 -15.03 -17.37
N GLU A 395 12.76 -15.42 -16.47
CA GLU A 395 13.83 -16.32 -16.90
C GLU A 395 13.15 -17.62 -17.31
N ASN A 396 12.76 -17.67 -18.59
CA ASN A 396 12.36 -18.87 -19.29
C ASN A 396 13.26 -19.98 -18.79
N LYS A 397 12.72 -20.85 -17.92
CA LYS A 397 13.43 -22.05 -17.46
C LYS A 397 13.96 -22.84 -18.66
N ASP A 398 13.31 -22.69 -19.82
CA ASP A 398 13.75 -23.25 -21.08
C ASP A 398 15.09 -22.70 -21.57
N HIS A 399 15.37 -21.39 -21.42
CA HIS A 399 16.67 -20.82 -21.82
C HIS A 399 17.80 -21.20 -20.88
N THR A 400 17.57 -21.18 -19.55
CA THR A 400 18.58 -21.61 -18.57
C THR A 400 18.87 -23.11 -18.67
N LEU A 401 17.84 -23.96 -18.88
CA LEU A 401 18.03 -25.39 -19.15
C LEU A 401 18.72 -25.65 -20.49
N LEU A 402 18.42 -24.88 -21.55
CA LEU A 402 19.13 -24.98 -22.82
C LEU A 402 20.60 -24.56 -22.68
N ASP A 403 20.89 -23.49 -21.95
CA ASP A 403 22.25 -23.01 -21.76
C ASP A 403 23.06 -23.95 -20.85
N GLU A 404 22.46 -24.52 -19.80
CA GLU A 404 23.04 -25.59 -18.99
C GLU A 404 23.27 -26.86 -19.80
N PHE A 405 22.32 -27.26 -20.65
CA PHE A 405 22.46 -28.42 -21.53
C PHE A 405 23.55 -28.21 -22.58
N VAL A 406 23.60 -27.04 -23.22
CA VAL A 406 24.59 -26.68 -24.25
C VAL A 406 26.00 -26.58 -23.63
N SER A 407 26.12 -26.05 -22.41
CA SER A 407 27.41 -26.01 -21.71
C SER A 407 27.87 -27.39 -21.25
N ALA A 408 26.97 -28.24 -20.73
CA ALA A 408 27.29 -29.64 -20.41
C ALA A 408 27.71 -30.45 -21.65
N PHE A 409 27.06 -30.22 -22.79
CA PHE A 409 27.38 -30.87 -24.06
C PHE A 409 28.72 -30.40 -24.63
N LYS A 410 29.03 -29.10 -24.57
CA LYS A 410 30.35 -28.56 -24.98
C LYS A 410 31.49 -29.10 -24.12
N ASN A 411 31.28 -29.30 -22.82
CA ASN A 411 32.27 -29.88 -21.92
C ASN A 411 32.54 -31.36 -22.22
N HIS A 412 31.52 -32.13 -22.62
CA HIS A 412 31.72 -33.52 -23.07
C HIS A 412 32.35 -33.62 -24.46
N SER A 413 32.02 -32.70 -25.36
CA SER A 413 32.54 -32.70 -26.74
C SER A 413 34.01 -32.29 -26.82
N SER A 414 34.50 -31.52 -25.85
CA SER A 414 35.90 -31.06 -25.78
C SER A 414 36.84 -32.03 -25.05
N GLY A 415 36.31 -33.01 -24.32
CA GLY A 415 37.09 -34.07 -23.67
C GLY A 415 37.35 -35.32 -24.53
N GLY A 416 36.82 -35.37 -25.76
CA GLY A 416 36.87 -36.55 -26.63
C GLY A 416 38.05 -36.62 -27.62
N SER A 417 38.91 -35.61 -27.69
CA SER A 417 40.04 -35.56 -28.63
C SER A 417 41.39 -35.73 -27.92
N SER A 418 41.55 -36.88 -27.28
CA SER A 418 42.86 -37.43 -26.89
C SER A 418 42.74 -38.94 -26.72
N LEU A 419 42.77 -39.66 -27.84
CA LEU A 419 43.11 -41.07 -27.95
C LEU A 419 43.98 -41.26 -29.19
#